data_AF-A0A7C9HWR9-F1
#
_entry.id   AF-A0A7C9HWR9-F1
#
_cell.length_a   1.000
_cell.length_b   1.000
_cell.length_c   1.000
_cell.angle_alpha   90.00
_cell.angle_beta   90.00
_cell.angle_gamma   90.00
#
_symmetry.space_group_name_H-M   'P 1'
#
loop_
_entity.id
_entity.type
_entity.pdbx_description
1 polymer ?
#
loop_
_entity_poly.entity_id
_entity_poly.type
_entity_poly.pdbx_seq_one_letter_code
_entity_poly.pdbx_strand_id
1 'polypeptide(L)'
;MSRNSRWLISAIACLATAGCFWETPDSSFDTASDAIDAGLVYKGWIPGWLPHDAVELREVHNIDTSASELSFEIPGARSLKLPDDCKPIAYAQTVPAIIQRRWWPSEEALRTEYRFFKCDADAAGYVFVGLRNDGKRVVHWRTYGR
;
A
#
# COMPACT_ATOMS: atom_id res chain seq x y z
N MET A 1 0.62 -64.04 -30.09
CA MET A 1 0.69 -64.54 -28.69
C MET A 1 1.51 -63.58 -27.85
N SER A 2 0.92 -63.10 -26.74
CA SER A 2 1.57 -62.60 -25.51
C SER A 2 2.45 -61.34 -25.60
N ARG A 3 2.35 -60.31 -24.76
CA ARG A 3 1.43 -59.89 -23.68
C ARG A 3 2.01 -58.53 -23.20
N ASN A 4 1.17 -57.51 -23.02
CA ASN A 4 1.03 -56.62 -21.85
C ASN A 4 2.31 -56.20 -21.08
N SER A 5 2.54 -55.01 -20.53
CA SER A 5 1.73 -53.84 -20.17
C SER A 5 2.50 -53.14 -19.04
N ARG A 6 2.61 -51.80 -19.10
CA ARG A 6 2.68 -50.83 -17.97
C ARG A 6 3.82 -50.90 -16.95
N TRP A 7 4.54 -49.78 -16.82
CA TRP A 7 4.84 -48.98 -15.60
C TRP A 7 5.49 -47.68 -16.12
N LEU A 8 4.77 -46.63 -16.55
CA LEU A 8 4.08 -45.59 -15.77
C LEU A 8 4.81 -45.14 -14.49
N ILE A 9 5.22 -43.86 -14.52
CA ILE A 9 5.15 -42.81 -13.48
C ILE A 9 6.49 -42.16 -13.10
N SER A 10 6.65 -40.97 -13.69
CA SER A 10 7.21 -39.72 -13.17
C SER A 10 7.58 -39.65 -11.69
N ALA A 11 8.75 -39.08 -11.41
CA ALA A 11 9.03 -38.36 -10.16
C ALA A 11 9.77 -37.05 -10.47
N ILE A 12 9.04 -36.09 -11.05
CA ILE A 12 9.36 -34.67 -10.93
C ILE A 12 8.86 -34.27 -9.55
N ALA A 13 9.76 -33.90 -8.65
CA ALA A 13 9.41 -33.24 -7.38
C ALA A 13 10.50 -32.24 -7.00
N CYS A 14 10.78 -31.28 -7.91
CA CYS A 14 11.29 -29.98 -7.51
C CYS A 14 10.09 -29.13 -7.05
N LEU A 15 9.62 -29.32 -5.82
CA LEU A 15 8.79 -28.29 -5.17
C LEU A 15 9.71 -27.45 -4.29
N ALA A 16 10.14 -26.32 -4.84
CA ALA A 16 10.70 -25.21 -4.09
C ALA A 16 9.60 -24.63 -3.19
N THR A 17 9.59 -24.97 -1.90
CA THR A 17 8.78 -24.27 -0.90
C THR A 17 9.48 -22.96 -0.55
N ALA A 18 9.41 -21.96 -1.44
CA ALA A 18 9.75 -20.57 -1.11
C ALA A 18 8.55 -19.91 -0.41
N GLY A 19 8.20 -20.40 0.79
CA GLY A 19 7.07 -19.92 1.59
C GLY A 19 7.44 -18.81 2.57
N CYS A 20 8.37 -17.89 2.24
CA CYS A 20 8.94 -16.96 3.22
C CYS A 20 8.80 -15.46 2.92
N PHE A 21 7.98 -15.03 1.94
CA PHE A 21 7.96 -13.60 1.55
C PHE A 21 6.57 -12.98 1.31
N TRP A 22 5.46 -13.68 1.60
CA TRP A 22 4.13 -13.22 1.15
C TRP A 22 3.33 -12.43 2.19
N GLU A 23 3.71 -12.40 3.47
CA GLU A 23 2.89 -11.76 4.51
C GLU A 23 2.84 -10.23 4.37
N THR A 24 3.87 -9.62 3.79
CA THR A 24 3.96 -8.17 3.62
C THR A 24 4.48 -7.81 2.23
N PRO A 25 3.67 -7.99 1.17
CA PRO A 25 4.06 -7.67 -0.20
C PRO A 25 4.39 -6.17 -0.36
N ASP A 26 5.42 -5.90 -1.14
CA ASP A 26 5.77 -4.57 -1.65
C ASP A 26 5.39 -4.48 -3.14
N SER A 27 4.78 -3.37 -3.53
CA SER A 27 4.38 -3.09 -4.90
C SER A 27 4.90 -1.71 -5.33
N SER A 28 5.25 -1.57 -6.61
CA SER A 28 5.57 -0.25 -7.17
C SER A 28 5.06 -0.11 -8.59
N PHE A 29 4.56 1.07 -8.91
CA PHE A 29 3.95 1.38 -10.20
C PHE A 29 4.35 2.78 -10.65
N ASP A 30 4.57 2.93 -11.95
CA ASP A 30 4.89 4.24 -12.53
C ASP A 30 3.64 5.14 -12.53
N THR A 31 2.45 4.56 -12.73
CA THR A 31 1.18 5.29 -12.79
C THR A 31 0.07 4.69 -11.93
N ALA A 32 -0.93 5.50 -11.60
CA ALA A 32 -2.16 5.05 -10.96
C ALA A 32 -2.91 4.00 -11.78
N SER A 33 -2.90 4.10 -13.11
CA SER A 33 -3.56 3.13 -13.99
C SER A 33 -2.97 1.74 -13.80
N ASP A 34 -1.64 1.62 -13.76
CA ASP A 34 -0.98 0.32 -13.60
C ASP A 34 -1.34 -0.34 -12.26
N ALA A 35 -1.43 0.45 -11.19
CA ALA A 35 -1.83 -0.05 -9.87
C ALA A 35 -3.31 -0.48 -9.83
N ILE A 36 -4.18 0.26 -10.52
CA ILE A 36 -5.62 -0.07 -10.66
C ILE A 36 -5.78 -1.36 -11.47
N ASP A 37 -5.09 -1.48 -12.60
CA ASP A 37 -5.13 -2.66 -13.47
C ASP A 37 -4.55 -3.91 -12.79
N ALA A 38 -3.57 -3.74 -11.89
CA ALA A 38 -3.07 -4.79 -11.00
C ALA A 38 -4.06 -5.16 -9.86
N GLY A 39 -5.20 -4.45 -9.78
CA GLY A 39 -6.30 -4.74 -8.88
C GLY A 39 -6.09 -4.27 -7.43
N LEU A 40 -5.15 -3.35 -7.16
CA LEU A 40 -4.86 -2.93 -5.79
C LEU A 40 -6.05 -2.21 -5.12
N VAL A 41 -6.83 -1.46 -5.89
CA VAL A 41 -8.08 -0.83 -5.38
C VAL A 41 -9.12 -1.90 -5.05
N TYR A 42 -9.32 -2.88 -5.93
CA TYR A 42 -10.30 -3.96 -5.72
C TYR A 42 -9.95 -4.83 -4.50
N LYS A 43 -8.66 -5.09 -4.30
CA LYS A 43 -8.15 -5.77 -3.09
C LYS A 43 -8.24 -4.92 -1.82
N GLY A 44 -8.56 -3.63 -1.95
CA GLY A 44 -8.57 -2.68 -0.84
C GLY A 44 -7.18 -2.39 -0.28
N TRP A 45 -6.10 -2.57 -1.06
CA TRP A 45 -4.73 -2.29 -0.64
C TRP A 45 -4.38 -0.80 -0.75
N ILE A 46 -4.95 -0.13 -1.76
CA ILE A 46 -4.86 1.33 -1.95
C ILE A 46 -6.26 1.94 -1.98
N PRO A 47 -6.40 3.24 -1.63
CA PRO A 47 -7.70 3.88 -1.59
C PRO A 47 -8.31 4.09 -2.98
N GLY A 48 -9.64 3.95 -3.09
CA GLY A 48 -10.38 4.19 -4.33
C GLY A 48 -10.44 5.66 -4.76
N TRP A 49 -10.07 6.61 -3.89
CA TRP A 49 -9.99 8.03 -4.21
C TRP A 49 -8.63 8.45 -4.81
N LEU A 50 -7.70 7.50 -5.01
CA LEU A 50 -6.40 7.76 -5.62
C LEU A 50 -6.56 8.58 -6.92
N PRO A 51 -5.88 9.73 -7.06
CA PRO A 51 -5.96 10.53 -8.29
C PRO A 51 -5.48 9.74 -9.51
N HIS A 52 -6.22 9.84 -10.62
CA HIS A 52 -5.91 9.15 -11.88
C HIS A 52 -4.57 9.58 -12.50
N ASP A 53 -4.10 10.78 -12.18
CA ASP A 53 -2.84 11.37 -12.63
C ASP A 53 -1.69 11.14 -11.62
N ALA A 54 -1.90 10.34 -10.58
CA ALA A 54 -0.85 9.99 -9.64
C ALA A 54 0.22 9.10 -10.30
N VAL A 55 1.47 9.33 -9.91
CA VAL A 55 2.66 8.66 -10.44
C VAL A 55 3.61 8.27 -9.31
N GLU A 56 4.61 7.43 -9.63
CA GLU A 56 5.64 7.00 -8.68
C GLU A 56 5.06 6.36 -7.41
N LEU A 57 4.13 5.42 -7.60
CA LEU A 57 3.46 4.73 -6.51
C LEU A 57 4.41 3.71 -5.87
N ARG A 58 4.52 3.76 -4.55
CA ARG A 58 5.17 2.76 -3.70
C ARG A 58 4.17 2.31 -2.66
N GLU A 59 3.92 1.02 -2.59
CA GLU A 59 2.93 0.44 -1.70
C GLU A 59 3.52 -0.74 -0.95
N VAL A 60 3.11 -0.90 0.31
CA VAL A 60 3.32 -2.10 1.09
C VAL A 60 2.09 -2.37 1.93
N HIS A 61 1.72 -3.64 2.06
CA HIS A 61 0.57 -4.06 2.83
C HIS A 61 0.89 -5.31 3.61
N ASN A 62 0.43 -5.39 4.86
CA ASN A 62 0.49 -6.60 5.67
C ASN A 62 -0.87 -7.31 5.64
N ILE A 63 -0.88 -8.54 5.13
CA ILE A 63 -2.11 -9.29 4.85
C ILE A 63 -2.86 -9.67 6.14
N ASP A 64 -2.14 -9.96 7.22
CA ASP A 64 -2.74 -10.43 8.47
C ASP A 64 -3.37 -9.30 9.28
N THR A 65 -2.70 -8.16 9.34
CA THR A 65 -3.11 -7.01 10.17
C THR A 65 -3.89 -5.96 9.40
N SER A 66 -3.96 -6.07 8.08
CA SER A 66 -4.49 -5.04 7.17
C SER A 66 -3.79 -3.68 7.23
N ALA A 67 -2.64 -3.57 7.91
CA ALA A 67 -1.82 -2.37 7.88
C ALA A 67 -1.28 -2.15 6.46
N SER A 68 -1.19 -0.89 6.03
CA SER A 68 -0.62 -0.57 4.73
C SER A 68 -0.02 0.82 4.69
N GLU A 69 0.94 1.01 3.81
CA GLU A 69 1.59 2.28 3.53
C GLU A 69 1.64 2.49 2.02
N LEU A 70 1.30 3.70 1.59
CA LEU A 70 1.28 4.11 0.21
C LEU A 70 1.94 5.49 0.11
N SER A 71 2.85 5.65 -0.84
CA SER A 71 3.43 6.94 -1.24
C SER A 71 3.26 7.13 -2.73
N PHE A 72 2.90 8.33 -3.16
CA PHE A 72 2.79 8.69 -4.57
C PHE A 72 3.04 10.18 -4.78
N GLU A 73 3.29 10.56 -6.02
CA GLU A 73 3.36 11.94 -6.45
C GLU A 73 2.14 12.34 -7.27
N ILE A 74 1.76 13.62 -7.19
CA ILE A 74 0.73 14.24 -8.01
C ILE A 74 1.30 15.44 -8.75
N PRO A 75 0.86 15.71 -10.00
CA PRO A 75 1.31 16.86 -10.78
C PRO A 75 1.03 18.22 -10.11
N GLY A 76 0.04 18.28 -9.21
CA GLY A 76 -0.18 19.42 -8.32
C GLY A 76 -1.27 19.20 -7.29
N ALA A 77 -1.26 20.00 -6.22
CA ALA A 77 -2.14 19.85 -5.05
C ALA A 77 -3.65 19.80 -5.36
N ARG A 78 -4.09 20.41 -6.46
CA ARG A 78 -5.52 20.44 -6.88
C ARG A 78 -6.01 19.08 -7.40
N SER A 79 -5.12 18.18 -7.78
CA SER A 79 -5.48 16.82 -8.20
C SER A 79 -5.94 15.96 -7.03
N LEU A 80 -5.50 16.27 -5.79
CA LEU A 80 -5.90 15.53 -4.61
C LEU A 80 -7.30 15.95 -4.14
N LYS A 81 -8.25 15.02 -4.23
CA LYS A 81 -9.59 15.15 -3.63
C LYS A 81 -9.75 14.06 -2.57
N LEU A 82 -9.65 14.47 -1.31
CA LEU A 82 -9.88 13.56 -0.19
C LEU A 82 -11.38 13.34 0.03
N PRO A 83 -11.77 12.16 0.55
CA PRO A 83 -13.12 11.92 1.05
C PRO A 83 -13.59 12.98 2.09
N ASP A 84 -14.89 13.21 2.15
CA ASP A 84 -15.50 14.25 3.01
C ASP A 84 -15.30 14.01 4.51
N ASP A 85 -15.10 12.75 4.91
CA ASP A 85 -14.80 12.31 6.27
C ASP A 85 -13.36 12.62 6.69
N CYS A 86 -12.44 12.86 5.75
CA CYS A 86 -11.06 13.20 6.07
C CYS A 86 -10.96 14.61 6.68
N LYS A 87 -10.60 14.70 7.96
CA LYS A 87 -10.45 15.96 8.70
C LYS A 87 -8.99 16.34 8.96
N PRO A 88 -8.61 17.61 8.85
CA PRO A 88 -7.26 18.07 9.20
C PRO A 88 -6.92 17.76 10.66
N ILE A 89 -5.70 17.29 10.91
CA ILE A 89 -5.16 17.02 12.24
C ILE A 89 -3.70 17.48 12.35
N ALA A 90 -3.22 17.66 13.58
CA ALA A 90 -1.79 17.83 13.83
C ALA A 90 -1.04 16.49 13.76
N TYR A 91 0.24 16.53 13.40
CA TYR A 91 1.10 15.34 13.36
C TYR A 91 1.11 14.58 14.70
N ALA A 92 1.11 15.28 15.84
CA ALA A 92 1.08 14.67 17.17
C ALA A 92 -0.20 13.85 17.46
N GLN A 93 -1.24 13.97 16.64
CA GLN A 93 -2.48 13.19 16.74
C GLN A 93 -2.48 11.97 15.81
N THR A 94 -1.44 11.79 15.00
CA THR A 94 -1.28 10.62 14.14
C THR A 94 -0.79 9.42 14.96
N VAL A 95 -1.10 8.22 14.46
CA VAL A 95 -0.41 7.01 14.88
C VAL A 95 0.64 6.69 13.80
N PRO A 96 1.90 6.40 14.16
CA PRO A 96 2.93 6.11 13.18
C PRO A 96 2.58 4.94 12.27
N ALA A 97 3.08 5.02 11.05
CA ALA A 97 3.08 3.89 10.12
C ALA A 97 3.96 2.76 10.69
N ILE A 98 3.52 1.50 10.60
CA ILE A 98 4.14 0.39 11.36
C ILE A 98 5.08 -0.48 10.52
N ILE A 99 4.99 -0.43 9.19
CA ILE A 99 5.79 -1.25 8.27
C ILE A 99 7.10 -0.52 7.91
N GLN A 100 7.04 0.80 7.72
CA GLN A 100 8.14 1.75 7.51
C GLN A 100 9.22 1.29 6.53
N ARG A 101 8.90 1.30 5.24
CA ARG A 101 9.87 1.02 4.17
C ARG A 101 10.86 2.16 3.97
N ARG A 102 12.00 1.90 3.30
CA ARG A 102 13.04 2.93 3.03
C ARG A 102 12.55 4.12 2.21
N TRP A 103 11.51 3.93 1.40
CA TRP A 103 10.88 4.99 0.60
C TRP A 103 9.86 5.82 1.41
N TRP A 104 9.51 5.38 2.62
CA TRP A 104 8.65 6.14 3.53
C TRP A 104 9.40 7.36 4.06
N PRO A 105 8.75 8.54 4.18
CA PRO A 105 9.40 9.70 4.76
C PRO A 105 9.82 9.45 6.21
N SER A 106 10.94 10.06 6.64
CA SER A 106 11.34 10.01 8.04
C SER A 106 10.33 10.73 8.94
N GLU A 107 10.27 10.36 10.22
CA GLU A 107 9.40 11.04 11.20
C GLU A 107 9.71 12.55 11.30
N GLU A 108 10.97 12.95 11.12
CA GLU A 108 11.34 14.35 11.05
C GLU A 108 10.72 15.05 9.83
N ALA A 109 10.85 14.45 8.64
CA ALA A 109 10.26 14.99 7.42
C ALA A 109 8.73 15.05 7.52
N LEU A 110 8.08 14.00 8.03
CA LEU A 110 6.64 13.99 8.30
C LEU A 110 6.24 15.17 9.20
N ARG A 111 6.95 15.39 10.31
CA ARG A 111 6.63 16.44 11.27
C ARG A 111 6.78 17.85 10.70
N THR A 112 7.78 18.11 9.87
CA THR A 112 8.16 19.47 9.45
C THR A 112 7.67 19.83 8.05
N GLU A 113 7.50 18.85 7.17
CA GLU A 113 7.22 19.07 5.75
C GLU A 113 5.82 18.65 5.33
N TYR A 114 5.00 18.05 6.20
CA TYR A 114 3.67 17.55 5.83
C TYR A 114 2.56 18.16 6.66
N ARG A 115 1.37 18.21 6.06
CA ARG A 115 0.09 18.43 6.72
C ARG A 115 -0.74 17.16 6.67
N PHE A 116 -1.54 16.93 7.71
CA PHE A 116 -2.17 15.64 7.96
C PHE A 116 -3.68 15.70 7.99
N PHE A 117 -4.28 14.59 7.59
CA PHE A 117 -5.71 14.34 7.64
C PHE A 117 -5.95 12.97 8.26
N LYS A 118 -6.98 12.87 9.09
CA LYS A 118 -7.52 11.60 9.57
C LYS A 118 -8.84 11.33 8.88
N CYS A 119 -8.97 10.15 8.28
CA CYS A 119 -10.20 9.70 7.63
C CYS A 119 -10.90 8.66 8.50
N ASP A 120 -12.13 8.30 8.15
CA ASP A 120 -12.85 7.21 8.81
C ASP A 120 -12.08 5.90 8.63
N ALA A 121 -11.99 5.15 9.72
CA ALA A 121 -11.19 3.95 9.75
C ALA A 121 -11.96 2.73 9.25
N ASP A 122 -11.24 1.84 8.56
CA ASP A 122 -11.68 0.49 8.22
C ASP A 122 -11.18 -0.51 9.28
N ALA A 123 -10.97 -1.77 8.86
CA ALA A 123 -10.48 -2.85 9.72
C ALA A 123 -9.14 -2.55 10.43
N ALA A 124 -8.30 -1.63 9.91
CA ALA A 124 -7.01 -1.31 10.49
C ALA A 124 -7.09 -0.41 11.75
N GLY A 125 -8.24 0.23 12.01
CA GLY A 125 -8.47 1.06 13.19
C GLY A 125 -8.11 2.54 13.05
N TYR A 126 -7.07 2.89 12.28
CA TYR A 126 -6.76 4.28 11.90
C TYR A 126 -6.34 4.42 10.44
N VAL A 127 -6.81 5.49 9.79
CA VAL A 127 -6.51 5.83 8.41
C VAL A 127 -6.05 7.29 8.35
N PHE A 128 -4.89 7.53 7.75
CA PHE A 128 -4.31 8.86 7.65
C PHE A 128 -3.82 9.17 6.24
N VAL A 129 -3.81 10.46 5.93
CA VAL A 129 -3.18 11.02 4.74
C VAL A 129 -2.24 12.15 5.16
N GLY A 130 -1.01 12.12 4.65
CA GLY A 130 -0.06 13.21 4.72
C GLY A 130 0.13 13.81 3.33
N LEU A 131 -0.02 15.13 3.19
CA LEU A 131 0.37 15.84 1.98
C LEU A 131 1.58 16.71 2.30
N ARG A 132 2.65 16.54 1.53
CA ARG A 132 3.84 17.40 1.64
C ARG A 132 3.47 18.85 1.33
N ASN A 133 4.09 19.80 2.02
CA ASN A 133 3.75 21.22 1.94
C ASN A 133 3.96 21.82 0.54
N ASP A 134 4.79 21.19 -0.29
CA ASP A 134 4.94 21.54 -1.71
C ASP A 134 3.76 21.10 -2.59
N GLY A 135 2.84 20.31 -2.04
CA GLY A 135 1.65 19.81 -2.72
C GLY A 135 1.91 18.71 -3.74
N LYS A 136 3.09 18.09 -3.74
CA LYS A 136 3.49 17.11 -4.77
C LYS A 136 3.53 15.68 -4.29
N ARG A 137 3.97 15.41 -3.07
CA ARG A 137 4.04 14.04 -2.52
C ARG A 137 2.92 13.81 -1.52
N VAL A 138 2.22 12.71 -1.68
CA VAL A 138 1.18 12.23 -0.78
C VAL A 138 1.64 10.92 -0.17
N VAL A 139 1.39 10.77 1.12
CA VAL A 139 1.46 9.48 1.81
C VAL A 139 0.10 9.15 2.39
N HIS A 140 -0.28 7.88 2.34
CA HIS A 140 -1.48 7.34 2.94
C HIS A 140 -1.10 6.10 3.72
N TRP A 141 -1.61 5.95 4.94
CA TRP A 141 -1.36 4.74 5.69
C TRP A 141 -2.55 4.34 6.56
N ARG A 142 -2.65 3.03 6.72
CA ARG A 142 -3.58 2.35 7.60
C ARG A 142 -2.78 1.66 8.68
N THR A 143 -3.14 1.91 9.93
CA THR A 143 -2.38 1.46 11.09
C THR A 143 -3.31 1.29 12.28
N TYR A 144 -2.84 0.59 13.30
CA TYR A 144 -3.55 0.35 14.55
C TYR A 144 -2.80 1.02 15.71
N GLY A 145 -3.54 1.33 16.78
CA GLY A 145 -2.95 1.82 18.02
C GLY A 145 -2.07 0.74 18.63
N ARG A 146 -0.89 1.12 19.12
CA ARG A 146 -0.06 0.22 19.92
C ARG A 146 -0.57 0.14 21.36
#